data_AF-A0A7R9IX94-F1
#
_entry.id   AF-A0A7R9IX94-F1
#
_cell.length_a   1.000
_cell.length_b   1.000
_cell.length_c   1.000
_cell.angle_alpha   90.00
_cell.angle_beta   90.00
_cell.angle_gamma   90.00
#
_symmetry.space_group_name_H-M   'P 1'
#
loop_
_entity.id
_entity.type
_entity.pdbx_description
1 polymer ?
#
loop_
_entity_poly.entity_id
_entity_poly.type
_entity_poly.pdbx_seq_one_letter_code
_entity_poly.pdbx_strand_id
1 'polypeptide(L)'
;MSDGGDMHRCAAKCCDNNDLTVEKVHQCVERCSISLHQAQNFVQVEIDHMHNRLQRCVMQCNDEIKDKMGPNPNENEVMRYTQMFEKCTVKCVDTHIDLIPNLLARMKQVLAQGKQQAPM
;
A
#
# COMPACT_ATOMS: atom_id res chain seq x y z
N MET A 1 10.73 -0.50 -17.64
CA MET A 1 10.94 -0.83 -16.21
C MET A 1 12.15 -1.73 -16.13
N SER A 2 13.30 -1.15 -15.79
CA SER A 2 14.61 -1.83 -15.66
C SER A 2 15.32 -1.42 -14.36
N ASP A 3 14.58 -0.90 -13.37
CA ASP A 3 15.15 -0.25 -12.16
C ASP A 3 16.10 -1.17 -11.38
N GLY A 4 15.77 -2.45 -11.24
CA GLY A 4 16.66 -3.41 -10.58
C GLY A 4 17.94 -3.67 -11.39
N GLY A 5 17.82 -3.78 -12.71
CA GLY A 5 18.97 -3.98 -13.59
C GLY A 5 19.91 -2.77 -13.61
N ASP A 6 19.34 -1.57 -13.62
CA ASP A 6 20.09 -0.31 -13.63
C ASP A 6 20.78 -0.08 -12.27
N MET A 7 20.10 -0.40 -11.17
CA MET A 7 20.68 -0.38 -9.82
C MET A 7 21.90 -1.31 -9.72
N HIS A 8 21.79 -2.56 -10.17
CA HIS A 8 22.92 -3.49 -10.13
C HIS A 8 24.08 -3.08 -11.05
N ARG A 9 23.79 -2.56 -12.25
CA ARG A 9 24.82 -2.01 -13.14
C ARG A 9 25.53 -0.80 -12.55
N CYS A 10 24.79 0.07 -11.84
CA CYS A 10 25.35 1.20 -11.10
C CYS A 10 26.30 0.70 -10.00
N ALA A 11 25.87 -0.27 -9.18
CA ALA A 11 26.68 -0.83 -8.12
C ALA A 11 27.95 -1.51 -8.64
N ALA A 12 27.86 -2.26 -9.75
CA ALA A 12 29.04 -2.86 -10.38
C ALA A 12 30.08 -1.81 -10.79
N LYS A 13 29.65 -0.71 -11.42
CA LYS A 13 30.55 0.42 -11.77
C LYS A 13 31.19 1.07 -10.54
N CYS A 14 30.49 1.13 -9.41
CA CYS A 14 31.08 1.61 -8.15
C CYS A 14 32.21 0.69 -7.68
N CYS A 15 32.02 -0.63 -7.77
CA CYS A 15 33.01 -1.62 -7.34
C CYS A 15 34.23 -1.70 -8.27
N ASP A 16 34.05 -1.47 -9.57
CA ASP A 16 35.13 -1.48 -10.56
C ASP A 16 36.03 -0.22 -10.48
N ASN A 17 35.65 0.78 -9.68
CA ASN A 17 36.39 2.03 -9.54
C ASN A 17 37.53 1.90 -8.52
N ASN A 18 38.75 1.67 -9.02
CA ASN A 18 39.97 1.51 -8.22
C ASN A 18 40.47 2.83 -7.60
N ASP A 19 39.93 3.99 -7.97
CA ASP A 19 40.32 5.29 -7.42
C ASP A 19 39.57 5.65 -6.12
N LEU A 20 38.54 4.88 -5.76
CA LEU A 20 37.75 5.08 -4.56
C LEU A 20 38.29 4.25 -3.39
N THR A 21 38.24 4.84 -2.19
CA THR A 21 38.41 4.06 -0.96
C THR A 21 37.20 3.14 -0.77
N VAL A 22 37.39 2.08 0.02
CA VAL A 22 36.33 1.11 0.34
C VAL A 22 35.06 1.80 0.87
N GLU A 23 35.21 2.80 1.76
CA GLU A 23 34.08 3.57 2.30
C GLU A 23 33.32 4.34 1.21
N LYS A 24 34.04 4.92 0.25
CA LYS A 24 33.41 5.64 -0.87
C LYS A 24 32.71 4.70 -1.85
N VAL A 25 33.25 3.49 -2.06
CA VAL A 25 32.58 2.44 -2.83
C VAL A 25 31.25 2.05 -2.16
N HIS A 26 31.26 1.83 -0.84
CA HIS A 26 30.02 1.53 -0.11
C HIS A 26 28.96 2.62 -0.27
N GLN A 27 29.32 3.89 -0.07
CA GLN A 27 28.38 5.01 -0.26
C GLN A 27 27.87 5.12 -1.71
N CYS A 28 28.70 4.82 -2.70
CA CYS A 28 28.30 4.80 -4.11
C CYS A 28 27.25 3.71 -4.36
N VAL A 29 27.48 2.50 -3.85
CA VAL A 29 26.55 1.36 -3.96
C VAL A 29 25.22 1.66 -3.27
N GLU A 30 25.23 2.25 -2.08
CA GLU A 30 24.00 2.67 -1.38
C GLU A 30 23.19 3.67 -2.20
N ARG A 31 23.85 4.63 -2.86
CA ARG A 31 23.15 5.61 -3.71
C ARG A 31 22.46 4.98 -4.91
N CYS A 32 23.01 3.89 -5.45
CA CYS A 32 22.41 3.17 -6.56
C CYS A 32 21.03 2.57 -6.21
N SER A 33 20.75 2.25 -4.94
CA SER A 33 19.48 1.65 -4.51
C SER A 33 18.43 2.64 -4.03
N ILE A 34 18.78 3.91 -3.80
CA ILE A 34 17.87 4.92 -3.23
C ILE A 34 16.55 5.01 -4.00
N SER A 35 16.60 5.18 -5.33
CA SER A 35 15.37 5.35 -6.13
C SER A 35 14.50 4.09 -6.13
N LEU A 36 15.11 2.90 -6.15
CA LEU A 36 14.39 1.63 -6.05
C LEU A 36 13.70 1.50 -4.69
N HIS A 37 14.40 1.82 -3.60
CA HIS A 37 13.80 1.80 -2.26
C HIS A 37 12.67 2.82 -2.10
N GLN A 38 12.82 4.01 -2.67
CA GLN A 38 11.75 5.02 -2.67
C GLN A 38 10.52 4.52 -3.43
N ALA A 39 10.70 3.91 -4.60
CA ALA A 39 9.62 3.30 -5.36
C ALA A 39 8.91 2.19 -4.58
N GLN A 40 9.67 1.30 -3.94
CA GLN A 40 9.14 0.23 -3.10
C GLN A 40 8.32 0.79 -1.93
N ASN A 41 8.87 1.76 -1.20
CA ASN A 41 8.20 2.39 -0.07
C ASN A 41 6.90 3.10 -0.50
N PHE A 42 6.92 3.82 -1.62
CA PHE A 42 5.73 4.47 -2.14
C PHE A 42 4.59 3.47 -2.43
N VAL A 43 4.90 2.35 -3.11
CA VAL A 43 3.90 1.31 -3.38
C VAL A 43 3.37 0.72 -2.08
N GLN A 44 4.24 0.46 -1.11
CA GLN A 44 3.85 -0.07 0.20
C GLN A 44 2.85 0.87 0.90
N VAL A 45 3.16 2.17 0.95
CA VAL A 45 2.29 3.19 1.57
C VAL A 45 0.92 3.26 0.89
N GLU A 46 0.87 3.24 -0.45
CA GLU A 46 -0.40 3.29 -1.19
C GLU A 46 -1.28 2.05 -0.93
N ILE A 47 -0.67 0.86 -0.81
CA ILE A 47 -1.37 -0.38 -0.46
C ILE A 47 -1.86 -0.31 1.00
N ASP A 48 -1.03 0.13 1.93
CA ASP A 48 -1.39 0.27 3.33
C ASP A 48 -2.52 1.28 3.52
N HIS A 49 -2.52 2.38 2.77
CA HIS A 49 -3.63 3.34 2.74
C HIS A 49 -4.93 2.71 2.25
N MET A 50 -4.89 1.89 1.19
CA MET A 50 -6.06 1.17 0.69
C MET A 50 -6.59 0.16 1.72
N HIS A 51 -5.71 -0.65 2.32
CA HIS A 51 -6.07 -1.59 3.39
C HIS A 51 -6.68 -0.90 4.61
N ASN A 52 -6.07 0.19 5.08
CA ASN A 52 -6.58 0.97 6.21
C ASN A 52 -7.99 1.51 5.95
N ARG A 53 -8.29 1.94 4.72
CA ARG A 53 -9.63 2.39 4.33
C ARG A 53 -10.64 1.24 4.29
N LEU A 54 -10.23 0.05 3.85
CA LEU A 54 -11.08 -1.15 3.89
C LEU A 54 -11.39 -1.56 5.32
N GLN A 55 -10.39 -1.63 6.19
CA GLN A 55 -10.56 -1.97 7.60
C GLN A 55 -11.51 -1.01 8.30
N ARG A 56 -11.34 0.31 8.09
CA ARG A 56 -12.25 1.32 8.65
C ARG A 56 -13.69 1.18 8.13
N CYS A 57 -13.88 0.82 6.86
CA CYS A 57 -15.21 0.56 6.31
C CYS A 57 -15.92 -0.60 7.02
N VAL A 58 -15.21 -1.71 7.24
CA VAL A 58 -15.76 -2.87 7.95
C VAL A 58 -16.03 -2.55 9.43
N MET A 59 -15.15 -1.78 10.08
CA MET A 59 -15.40 -1.30 11.45
C MET A 59 -16.67 -0.45 11.53
N GLN A 60 -16.88 0.46 10.56
CA GLN A 60 -18.12 1.24 10.49
C GLN A 60 -19.34 0.34 10.33
N CYS A 61 -19.28 -0.71 9.51
CA CYS A 61 -20.37 -1.70 9.43
C CYS A 61 -20.69 -2.32 10.79
N ASN A 62 -19.67 -2.66 11.57
CA ASN A 62 -19.86 -3.24 12.90
C ASN A 62 -20.51 -2.24 13.87
N ASP A 63 -20.03 -0.98 13.88
CA ASP A 63 -20.56 0.07 14.75
C ASP A 63 -22.03 0.37 14.43
N GLU A 64 -22.38 0.48 13.14
CA GLU A 64 -23.77 0.69 12.71
C GLU A 64 -24.71 -0.45 13.13
N ILE A 65 -24.21 -1.68 13.23
CA ILE A 65 -24.99 -2.82 13.70
C ILE A 65 -25.16 -2.78 15.21
N LYS A 66 -24.09 -2.48 15.96
CA LYS A 66 -24.16 -2.33 17.42
C LYS A 66 -25.15 -1.24 17.84
N ASP A 67 -25.14 -0.10 17.14
CA ASP A 67 -26.07 1.00 17.41
C ASP A 67 -27.53 0.62 17.20
N LYS A 68 -27.82 -0.30 16.26
CA LYS A 68 -29.18 -0.78 15.96
C LYS A 68 -29.62 -1.91 16.88
N MET A 69 -28.71 -2.78 17.28
CA MET A 69 -29.01 -4.03 17.97
C MET A 69 -29.47 -3.83 19.41
N GLY A 70 -29.01 -2.77 20.08
CA GLY A 70 -29.34 -2.52 21.49
C GLY A 70 -28.73 -3.57 22.43
N PRO A 71 -29.00 -3.49 23.75
CA PRO A 71 -28.25 -4.27 24.75
C PRO A 71 -28.68 -5.75 24.90
N ASN A 72 -29.89 -6.14 24.49
CA ASN A 72 -30.41 -7.50 24.68
C ASN A 72 -31.21 -7.98 23.45
N PRO A 73 -30.55 -8.29 22.32
CA PRO A 73 -31.22 -8.83 21.14
C PRO A 73 -31.68 -10.28 21.37
N ASN A 74 -32.81 -10.65 20.79
CA ASN A 74 -33.19 -12.06 20.66
C ASN A 74 -32.48 -12.72 19.46
N GLU A 75 -32.59 -14.05 19.35
CA GLU A 75 -31.90 -14.83 18.31
C GLU A 75 -32.26 -14.41 16.87
N ASN A 76 -33.53 -14.07 16.61
CA ASN A 76 -33.96 -13.59 15.30
C ASN A 76 -33.36 -12.22 14.96
N GLU A 77 -33.22 -11.35 15.96
CA GLU A 77 -32.56 -10.05 15.81
C GLU A 77 -31.07 -10.24 15.54
N VAL A 78 -30.38 -11.11 16.29
CA VAL A 78 -28.97 -11.45 16.06
C VAL A 78 -28.76 -11.93 14.64
N MET A 79 -29.55 -12.90 14.16
CA MET A 79 -29.45 -13.41 12.79
C MET A 79 -29.67 -12.31 11.75
N ARG A 80 -30.70 -11.48 11.92
CA ARG A 80 -31.00 -10.36 11.02
C ARG A 80 -29.83 -9.38 10.95
N TYR A 81 -29.26 -9.01 12.08
CA TYR A 81 -28.16 -8.06 12.16
C TYR A 81 -26.85 -8.64 11.62
N THR A 82 -26.58 -9.94 11.80
CA THR A 82 -25.46 -10.63 11.15
C THR A 82 -25.57 -10.54 9.63
N GLN A 83 -26.74 -10.82 9.05
CA GLN A 83 -26.95 -10.68 7.61
C GLN A 83 -26.77 -9.23 7.13
N MET A 84 -27.16 -8.24 7.95
CA MET A 84 -26.93 -6.84 7.63
C MET A 84 -25.43 -6.48 7.65
N PHE A 85 -24.68 -6.98 8.63
CA PHE A 85 -23.23 -6.82 8.72
C PHE A 85 -22.51 -7.43 7.50
N GLU A 86 -22.88 -8.64 7.11
CA GLU A 86 -22.31 -9.33 5.95
C GLU A 86 -22.56 -8.55 4.66
N LYS A 87 -23.80 -8.11 4.43
CA LYS A 87 -24.15 -7.27 3.27
C LYS A 87 -23.38 -5.95 3.25
N CYS A 88 -23.15 -5.33 4.40
CA CYS A 88 -22.34 -4.12 4.50
C CYS A 88 -20.87 -4.39 4.17
N THR A 89 -20.32 -5.48 4.70
CA THR A 89 -18.93 -5.90 4.45
C THR A 89 -18.68 -6.20 2.97
N VAL A 90 -19.61 -6.89 2.30
CA VAL A 90 -19.53 -7.13 0.84
C VAL A 90 -19.46 -5.80 0.09
N LYS A 91 -20.34 -4.84 0.42
CA LYS A 91 -20.29 -3.50 -0.20
C LYS A 91 -18.97 -2.77 0.03
N CYS A 92 -18.36 -2.90 1.21
CA CYS A 92 -17.03 -2.34 1.47
C CYS A 92 -15.98 -2.93 0.53
N VAL A 93 -15.99 -4.26 0.37
CA VAL A 93 -15.06 -4.97 -0.52
C VAL A 93 -15.29 -4.58 -1.98
N ASP A 94 -16.53 -4.61 -2.47
CA ASP A 94 -16.89 -4.22 -3.84
C ASP A 94 -16.42 -2.79 -4.15
N THR A 95 -16.74 -1.86 -3.26
CA THR A 95 -16.32 -0.45 -3.39
C THR A 95 -14.81 -0.34 -3.49
N HIS A 96 -14.05 -1.08 -2.69
CA HIS A 96 -12.59 -0.99 -2.71
C HIS A 96 -11.96 -1.72 -3.89
N ILE A 97 -12.57 -2.81 -4.39
CA ILE A 97 -12.19 -3.46 -5.65
C ILE A 97 -12.29 -2.47 -6.81
N ASP A 98 -13.39 -1.71 -6.89
CA ASP A 98 -13.60 -0.71 -7.94
C ASP A 98 -12.57 0.43 -7.91
N LEU A 99 -11.92 0.66 -6.76
CA LEU A 99 -10.86 1.67 -6.62
C LEU A 99 -9.48 1.17 -7.06
N ILE A 100 -9.25 -0.15 -7.11
CA ILE A 100 -7.94 -0.75 -7.45
C ILE A 100 -7.43 -0.29 -8.82
N PRO A 101 -8.24 -0.29 -9.91
CA PRO A 101 -7.74 0.14 -11.22
C PRO A 101 -7.19 1.57 -11.21
N ASN A 102 -7.91 2.48 -10.53
CA ASN A 102 -7.50 3.88 -10.41
C ASN A 102 -6.27 4.04 -9.51
N LEU A 103 -6.17 3.28 -8.42
CA LEU A 103 -4.98 3.23 -7.56
C LEU A 103 -3.75 2.78 -8.35
N LEU A 104 -3.87 1.68 -9.10
CA LEU A 104 -2.80 1.16 -9.96
C LEU A 104 -2.38 2.17 -11.03
N ALA A 105 -3.35 2.85 -11.66
CA ALA A 105 -3.06 3.87 -12.67
C ALA A 105 -2.26 5.04 -12.08
N ARG A 106 -2.66 5.55 -10.90
CA ARG A 106 -1.92 6.62 -10.20
C ARG A 106 -0.52 6.16 -9.80
N MET A 107 -0.38 4.96 -9.22
CA MET A 107 0.93 4.45 -8.84
C MET A 107 1.88 4.35 -10.04
N LYS A 108 1.41 3.77 -11.15
CA LYS A 108 2.19 3.69 -12.40
C LYS A 108 2.62 5.07 -12.90
N GLN A 109 1.71 6.04 -12.87
CA GLN A 109 2.01 7.41 -13.31
C GLN A 109 3.09 8.07 -12.43
N VAL A 110 3.01 7.94 -11.10
CA VAL A 110 4.00 8.49 -10.17
C VAL A 110 5.36 7.83 -10.35
N LEU A 111 5.38 6.49 -10.45
CA LEU A 111 6.61 5.72 -10.65
C LEU A 111 7.29 6.06 -11.99
N ALA A 112 6.52 6.24 -13.07
CA ALA A 112 7.06 6.61 -14.37
C ALA A 112 7.70 8.01 -14.40
N GLN A 113 7.31 8.91 -13.50
CA GLN A 113 7.87 10.26 -13.40
C GLN A 113 9.12 10.34 -12.52
N GLY A 114 9.50 9.25 -11.82
CA GLY A 114 10.57 9.29 -10.82
C GLY A 114 10.25 10.22 -9.63
N LYS A 115 8.97 10.56 -9.42
CA LYS A 115 8.50 11.48 -8.37
C LYS A 115 7.96 10.71 -7.18
N GLN A 116 8.72 9.76 -6.66
CA GLN A 116 8.30 8.89 -5.54
C GLN A 116 8.43 9.60 -4.17
N GLN A 117 8.04 10.86 -4.08
CA GLN A 117 7.93 11.54 -2.78
C GLN A 117 6.62 11.12 -2.12
N ALA A 118 6.71 10.53 -0.93
CA ALA A 118 5.54 10.23 -0.12
C ALA A 118 4.82 11.54 0.22
N PRO A 119 3.49 11.64 0.03
CA PRO A 119 2.73 12.69 0.69
C PRO A 119 2.84 12.46 2.20
N MET A 120 3.19 13.51 2.93
CA MET A 120 3.14 13.58 4.40
C MET A 120 1.69 13.52 4.88
#